data_AF-K9TZU4-F1
#
_entry.id   AF-K9TZU4-F1
#
_cell.length_a   1.000
_cell.length_b   1.000
_cell.length_c   1.000
_cell.angle_alpha   90.00
_cell.angle_beta   90.00
_cell.angle_gamma   90.00
#
_symmetry.space_group_name_H-M   'P 1'
#
loop_
_entity.id
_entity.type
_entity.pdbx_description
1 polymer ?
#
loop_
_entity_poly.entity_id
_entity_poly.type
_entity_poly.pdbx_seq_one_letter_code
_entity_poly.pdbx_strand_id
1 'polypeptide(L)'
;MPYRNNSSKLRCIKNHLKLDRDRGSADSSFQLGKIHALSGAHRESAPTNVTHAIENCYKINFPTGNPDYKLVHDEVVAIDTEKMTVTFNLVNGFSFGRPVWYVSMDSSDPTVAAIEGVTSAPVLQKIKVGGDDSFSSAVERIFIAINGLSQNGCKNPQHQRLYAALTDGYRPNNVLGGIPTIANDYSPLWDINLYEWTQDAVNNGDRTQLREEFHILGLVESSFLTGPNGFEFGSTGIINNCPIVFRLL
;
A
#
# COMPACT_ATOMS: atom_id res chain seq x y z
N MET A 1 -14.47 12.82 20.80
CA MET A 1 -13.16 12.21 21.14
C MET A 1 -12.07 13.15 20.66
N PRO A 2 -11.14 13.60 21.51
CA PRO A 2 -10.17 14.63 21.11
C PRO A 2 -9.03 14.02 20.29
N TYR A 3 -8.67 14.72 19.20
CA TYR A 3 -7.54 14.47 18.32
C TYR A 3 -6.25 14.19 19.12
N ARG A 4 -5.73 12.97 19.04
CA ARG A 4 -4.44 12.63 19.66
C ARG A 4 -3.29 13.29 18.89
N ASN A 5 -2.66 14.22 19.58
CA ASN A 5 -1.37 14.87 19.35
C ASN A 5 -0.42 14.14 18.38
N ASN A 6 -0.23 14.69 17.17
CA ASN A 6 0.65 14.22 16.06
C ASN A 6 2.17 14.23 16.37
N SER A 7 2.55 14.44 17.63
CA SER A 7 3.94 14.64 18.06
C SER A 7 4.81 13.38 18.02
N SER A 8 4.22 12.18 18.00
CA SER A 8 4.91 10.91 17.78
C SER A 8 5.15 10.64 16.29
N LYS A 9 4.17 10.91 15.43
CA LYS A 9 4.23 10.78 13.96
C LYS A 9 5.37 11.62 13.35
N LEU A 10 5.52 12.86 13.82
CA LEU A 10 6.62 13.77 13.42
C LEU A 10 8.01 13.36 13.96
N ARG A 11 8.08 12.58 15.05
CA ARG A 11 9.35 12.19 15.68
C ARG A 11 10.07 11.10 14.90
N CYS A 12 9.32 10.20 14.25
CA CYS A 12 9.87 9.16 13.35
C CYS A 12 10.45 9.77 12.06
N ILE A 13 9.76 10.73 11.45
CA ILE A 13 10.22 11.45 10.24
C ILE A 13 11.53 12.23 10.54
N LYS A 14 11.59 12.92 11.69
CA LYS A 14 12.76 13.74 12.07
C LYS A 14 14.01 12.93 12.41
N ASN A 15 13.87 11.70 12.92
CA ASN A 15 15.02 10.87 13.31
C ASN A 15 15.74 10.24 12.10
N HIS A 16 15.04 9.96 11.00
CA HIS A 16 15.69 9.53 9.76
C HIS A 16 16.48 10.65 9.08
N LEU A 17 15.96 11.89 9.08
CA LEU A 17 16.70 13.06 8.56
C LEU A 17 17.98 13.41 9.36
N LYS A 18 18.09 12.96 10.61
CA LYS A 18 19.28 13.21 11.45
C LYS A 18 20.34 12.12 11.38
N LEU A 19 19.95 10.85 11.20
CA LEU A 19 20.91 9.74 11.11
C LEU A 19 21.73 9.76 9.82
N ASP A 20 21.23 10.41 8.76
CA ASP A 20 21.95 10.57 7.48
C ASP A 20 22.96 11.74 7.47
N ARG A 21 23.02 12.58 8.52
CA ARG A 21 24.03 13.66 8.61
C ARG A 21 25.39 13.22 9.16
N ASP A 22 25.43 12.13 9.93
CA ASP A 22 26.63 11.76 10.72
C ASP A 22 27.47 10.64 10.09
N ARG A 23 27.14 10.17 8.88
CA ARG A 23 27.97 9.24 8.10
C ARG A 23 28.39 9.90 6.79
N GLY A 24 29.62 10.37 6.76
CA GLY A 24 30.21 10.96 5.57
C GLY A 24 30.24 9.99 4.38
N SER A 25 30.02 10.55 3.19
CA SER A 25 30.44 10.00 1.90
C SER A 25 29.78 8.68 1.47
N ALA A 26 28.47 8.70 1.23
CA ALA A 26 27.85 7.99 0.12
C ALA A 26 26.52 8.68 -0.22
N ASP A 27 26.30 8.93 -1.50
CA ASP A 27 25.10 9.53 -2.06
C ASP A 27 23.88 8.62 -1.80
N SER A 28 23.24 8.77 -0.64
CA SER A 28 22.04 8.01 -0.25
C SER A 28 20.84 8.94 -0.19
N SER A 29 20.45 9.49 -1.34
CA SER A 29 19.11 10.02 -1.50
C SER A 29 18.11 8.86 -1.49
N PHE A 30 17.54 8.54 -0.34
CA PHE A 30 16.29 7.77 -0.26
C PHE A 30 15.18 8.70 -0.80
N GLN A 31 15.06 8.74 -2.13
CA GLN A 31 14.13 9.61 -2.83
C GLN A 31 12.70 9.22 -2.40
N LEU A 32 11.96 10.15 -1.80
CA LEU A 32 10.51 10.20 -2.04
C LEU A 32 10.34 10.16 -3.55
N GLY A 33 9.78 9.07 -4.09
CA GLY A 33 9.55 8.93 -5.52
C GLY A 33 8.71 10.11 -6.02
N LYS A 34 9.35 11.10 -6.64
CA LYS A 34 8.65 12.17 -7.36
C LYS A 34 8.24 11.61 -8.71
N ILE A 35 6.96 11.37 -8.88
CA ILE A 35 6.42 11.08 -10.21
C ILE A 35 5.76 12.34 -10.73
N HIS A 36 6.34 12.88 -11.79
CA HIS A 36 5.69 13.89 -12.60
C HIS A 36 4.71 13.13 -13.49
N ALA A 37 3.40 13.19 -13.19
CA ALA A 37 2.38 12.77 -14.14
C ALA A 37 2.46 13.72 -15.35
N LEU A 38 3.22 13.36 -16.38
CA LEU A 38 3.16 14.02 -17.68
C LEU A 38 1.80 13.69 -18.29
N SER A 39 1.11 14.73 -18.79
CA SER A 39 -0.22 14.63 -19.37
C SER A 39 -0.23 13.69 -20.59
N GLY A 40 -0.47 12.41 -20.35
CA GLY A 40 -0.88 11.41 -21.31
C GLY A 40 -2.33 11.04 -21.01
N ALA A 41 -3.21 11.21 -21.98
CA ALA A 41 -4.65 11.05 -21.81
C ALA A 41 -5.04 9.60 -21.45
N HIS A 42 -5.19 9.34 -20.14
CA HIS A 42 -6.07 8.30 -19.64
C HIS A 42 -7.15 8.98 -18.79
N ARG A 43 -8.36 9.05 -19.34
CA ARG A 43 -9.55 9.48 -18.59
C ARG A 43 -9.95 8.35 -17.65
N GLU A 44 -9.43 8.40 -16.43
CA GLU A 44 -9.92 7.57 -15.34
C GLU A 44 -11.23 8.20 -14.83
N SER A 45 -12.32 7.43 -14.88
CA SER A 45 -13.63 7.86 -14.41
C SER A 45 -13.63 7.94 -12.89
N ALA A 46 -13.34 9.12 -12.36
CA ALA A 46 -13.53 9.46 -10.97
C ALA A 46 -14.98 9.20 -10.52
N PRO A 47 -15.20 8.82 -9.25
CA PRO A 47 -16.54 8.54 -8.71
C PRO A 47 -17.48 9.74 -8.91
N THR A 48 -18.73 9.42 -9.21
CA THR A 48 -19.81 10.28 -9.73
C THR A 48 -20.34 11.36 -8.78
N ASN A 49 -19.49 11.93 -7.92
CA ASN A 49 -19.74 13.15 -7.16
C ASN A 49 -18.79 14.30 -7.57
N VAL A 50 -18.38 14.32 -8.85
CA VAL A 50 -17.65 15.45 -9.47
C VAL A 50 -18.62 16.58 -9.90
N THR A 51 -19.66 16.86 -9.12
CA THR A 51 -20.48 18.08 -9.31
C THR A 51 -19.92 19.30 -8.57
N HIS A 52 -18.78 19.17 -7.88
CA HIS A 52 -18.07 20.29 -7.24
C HIS A 52 -16.63 20.54 -7.72
N ALA A 53 -16.14 19.87 -8.76
CA ALA A 53 -14.75 20.07 -9.22
C ALA A 53 -14.58 21.12 -10.34
N ILE A 54 -15.64 21.85 -10.72
CA ILE A 54 -15.56 22.95 -11.72
C ILE A 54 -15.59 24.32 -11.02
N GLU A 55 -15.42 24.38 -9.70
CA GLU A 55 -15.22 25.64 -8.98
C GLU A 55 -13.78 25.81 -8.52
N ASN A 56 -12.99 26.46 -9.37
CA ASN A 56 -11.63 26.98 -9.14
C ASN A 56 -10.55 25.92 -8.88
N CYS A 57 -9.75 25.58 -9.91
CA CYS A 57 -8.48 24.86 -9.77
C CYS A 57 -7.55 25.49 -8.71
N TYR A 58 -7.68 26.79 -8.45
CA TYR A 58 -6.97 27.48 -7.37
C TYR A 58 -7.23 26.90 -5.97
N LYS A 59 -8.42 26.31 -5.72
CA LYS A 59 -8.77 25.71 -4.41
C LYS A 59 -7.99 24.42 -4.13
N ILE A 60 -7.42 23.79 -5.16
CA ILE A 60 -6.65 22.55 -5.03
C ILE A 60 -5.17 22.76 -5.32
N ASN A 61 -4.66 24.00 -5.35
CA ASN A 61 -3.24 24.25 -5.59
C ASN A 61 -2.45 24.26 -4.26
N PHE A 62 -1.70 23.19 -4.01
CA PHE A 62 -0.89 22.95 -2.80
C PHE A 62 0.56 22.57 -3.18
N PRO A 63 1.33 23.46 -3.83
CA PRO A 63 2.64 23.12 -4.41
C PRO A 63 3.73 22.81 -3.35
N THR A 64 3.56 23.31 -2.12
CA THR A 64 4.46 23.06 -0.99
C THR A 64 3.94 21.98 -0.03
N GLY A 65 2.86 21.29 -0.40
CA GLY A 65 2.18 20.28 0.39
C GLY A 65 1.20 20.81 1.44
N ASN A 66 0.78 19.93 2.36
CA ASN A 66 -0.37 20.11 3.27
C ASN A 66 -1.69 20.38 2.52
N PRO A 67 -2.13 19.47 1.63
CA PRO A 67 -3.37 19.66 0.92
C PRO A 67 -4.59 19.57 1.84
N ASP A 68 -5.69 20.19 1.41
CA ASP A 68 -6.99 19.96 2.04
C ASP A 68 -7.55 18.61 1.58
N TYR A 69 -7.41 17.59 2.43
CA TYR A 69 -7.89 16.22 2.20
C TYR A 69 -9.42 16.09 2.10
N LYS A 70 -10.18 17.18 2.32
CA LYS A 70 -11.61 17.21 1.97
C LYS A 70 -11.83 17.38 0.47
N LEU A 71 -10.82 17.85 -0.25
CA LEU A 71 -10.87 18.19 -1.67
C LEU A 71 -10.05 17.23 -2.54
N VAL A 72 -9.07 16.55 -1.96
CA VAL A 72 -8.15 15.65 -2.68
C VAL A 72 -7.99 14.33 -1.94
N HIS A 73 -7.53 13.31 -2.66
CA HIS A 73 -7.22 11.99 -2.11
C HIS A 73 -6.13 12.06 -1.02
N ASP A 74 -6.23 11.23 0.03
CA ASP A 74 -5.28 11.24 1.17
C ASP A 74 -3.82 10.94 0.79
N GLU A 75 -3.58 10.20 -0.30
CA GLU A 75 -2.23 9.97 -0.83
C GLU A 75 -1.64 11.17 -1.56
N VAL A 76 -2.40 12.23 -1.84
CA VAL A 76 -1.83 13.47 -2.41
C VAL A 76 -0.96 14.14 -1.34
N VAL A 77 0.31 14.35 -1.69
CA VAL A 77 1.28 15.06 -0.85
C VAL A 77 1.37 16.53 -1.27
N ALA A 78 1.33 16.79 -2.57
CA ALA A 78 1.40 18.12 -3.16
C ALA A 78 0.73 18.12 -4.54
N ILE A 79 0.18 19.26 -4.93
CA ILE A 79 -0.43 19.45 -6.24
C ILE A 79 -0.11 20.87 -6.70
N ASP A 80 0.49 20.98 -7.88
CA ASP A 80 0.89 22.24 -8.51
C ASP A 80 0.10 22.36 -9.81
N THR A 81 -0.95 23.18 -9.78
CA THR A 81 -1.85 23.36 -10.93
C THR A 81 -1.24 24.22 -12.02
N GLU A 82 -0.18 24.97 -11.73
CA GLU A 82 0.56 25.75 -12.75
C GLU A 82 1.50 24.86 -13.53
N LYS A 83 2.20 23.94 -12.84
CA LYS A 83 3.08 22.94 -13.46
C LYS A 83 2.36 21.69 -13.92
N MET A 84 1.07 21.56 -13.64
CA MET A 84 0.25 20.38 -13.96
C MET A 84 0.82 19.09 -13.35
N THR A 85 1.29 19.15 -12.10
CA THR A 85 1.89 18.00 -11.41
C THR A 85 1.17 17.67 -10.12
N VAL A 86 1.05 16.38 -9.84
CA VAL A 86 0.60 15.86 -8.53
C VAL A 86 1.69 14.95 -7.99
N THR A 87 2.01 15.09 -6.71
CA THR A 87 2.91 14.18 -5.98
C THR A 87 2.08 13.27 -5.10
N PHE A 88 2.21 11.96 -5.30
CA PHE A 88 1.55 10.94 -4.49
C PHE A 88 2.52 10.32 -3.48
N ASN A 89 1.97 9.92 -2.34
CA ASN A 89 2.60 9.00 -1.43
C ASN A 89 2.44 7.58 -1.99
N LEU A 90 3.55 6.87 -2.15
CA LEU A 90 3.57 5.52 -2.72
C LEU A 90 3.80 4.48 -1.63
N VAL A 91 3.33 3.28 -1.90
CA VAL A 91 3.43 2.13 -1.00
C VAL A 91 4.49 1.18 -1.52
N ASN A 92 5.37 0.73 -0.62
CA ASN A 92 6.34 -0.31 -0.91
C ASN A 92 5.66 -1.68 -0.93
N GLY A 93 6.01 -2.51 -1.89
CA GLY A 93 5.60 -3.91 -1.93
C GLY A 93 6.65 -4.79 -2.60
N PHE A 94 6.32 -6.06 -2.73
CA PHE A 94 7.11 -7.04 -3.46
C PHE A 94 6.24 -7.82 -4.44
N SER A 95 6.75 -8.04 -5.65
CA SER A 95 6.20 -8.98 -6.63
C SER A 95 7.33 -9.84 -7.15
N PHE A 96 7.15 -11.16 -7.14
CA PHE A 96 8.20 -12.15 -7.49
C PHE A 96 9.55 -11.83 -6.82
N GLY A 97 9.53 -11.45 -5.54
CA GLY A 97 10.73 -11.17 -4.73
C GLY A 97 11.35 -9.79 -4.98
N ARG A 98 10.85 -9.05 -5.98
CA ARG A 98 11.40 -7.77 -6.41
C ARG A 98 10.62 -6.61 -5.81
N PRO A 99 11.31 -5.56 -5.34
CA PRO A 99 10.66 -4.40 -4.76
C PRO A 99 9.88 -3.61 -5.83
N VAL A 100 8.68 -3.18 -5.48
CA VAL A 100 7.80 -2.35 -6.33
C VAL A 100 7.23 -1.19 -5.53
N TRP A 101 6.80 -0.16 -6.26
CA TRP A 101 5.96 0.91 -5.76
C TRP A 101 4.60 0.85 -6.43
N TYR A 102 3.56 0.99 -5.62
CA TYR A 102 2.18 1.10 -6.05
C TYR A 102 1.49 2.25 -5.33
N VAL A 103 0.33 2.66 -5.84
CA VAL A 103 -0.55 3.63 -5.19
C VAL A 103 -1.84 2.92 -4.81
N SER A 104 -2.40 3.19 -3.64
CA SER A 104 -3.72 2.69 -3.25
C SER A 104 -4.77 3.78 -3.49
N MET A 105 -5.88 3.43 -4.14
CA MET A 105 -6.86 4.41 -4.66
C MET A 105 -8.27 4.21 -4.12
N ASP A 106 -8.76 2.97 -4.14
CA ASP A 106 -10.12 2.62 -3.75
C ASP A 106 -10.17 1.30 -2.97
N SER A 107 -11.12 1.14 -2.06
CA SER A 107 -11.41 -0.15 -1.42
C SER A 107 -12.89 -0.45 -1.35
N SER A 108 -13.22 -1.72 -1.56
CA SER A 108 -14.59 -2.25 -1.50
C SER A 108 -15.15 -2.30 -0.07
N ASP A 109 -14.28 -2.29 0.95
CA ASP A 109 -14.65 -2.27 2.37
C ASP A 109 -14.36 -0.89 2.98
N PRO A 110 -15.32 -0.25 3.67
CA PRO A 110 -15.13 1.08 4.24
C PRO A 110 -14.11 1.12 5.39
N THR A 111 -13.91 0.01 6.11
CA THR A 111 -12.90 -0.08 7.18
C THR A 111 -11.51 -0.14 6.57
N VAL A 112 -11.31 -0.98 5.54
CA VAL A 112 -10.05 -1.03 4.80
C VAL A 112 -9.79 0.31 4.10
N ALA A 113 -10.81 0.94 3.52
CA ALA A 113 -10.69 2.28 2.95
C ALA A 113 -10.15 3.30 3.96
N ALA A 114 -10.65 3.27 5.19
CA ALA A 114 -10.18 4.15 6.26
C ALA A 114 -8.76 3.82 6.75
N ILE A 115 -8.38 2.55 6.80
CA ILE A 115 -7.03 2.11 7.18
C ILE A 115 -6.01 2.53 6.10
N GLU A 116 -6.39 2.39 4.84
CA GLU A 116 -5.55 2.71 3.69
C GLU A 116 -5.66 4.15 3.22
N GLY A 117 -6.49 5.01 3.83
CA GLY A 117 -6.65 6.40 3.38
C GLY A 117 -7.09 6.49 1.90
N VAL A 118 -8.05 5.67 1.51
CA VAL A 118 -8.51 5.58 0.11
C VAL A 118 -10.01 5.82 -0.02
N THR A 119 -10.46 5.99 -1.26
CA THR A 119 -11.88 6.17 -1.55
C THR A 119 -12.66 4.91 -1.22
N SER A 120 -13.75 5.05 -0.47
CA SER A 120 -14.67 3.93 -0.25
C SER A 120 -15.50 3.68 -1.52
N ALA A 121 -15.36 2.49 -2.09
CA ALA A 121 -16.03 2.07 -3.33
C ALA A 121 -16.77 0.72 -3.16
N PRO A 122 -17.88 0.67 -2.39
CA PRO A 122 -18.57 -0.59 -2.05
C PRO A 122 -19.04 -1.43 -3.24
N VAL A 123 -19.24 -0.81 -4.41
CA VAL A 123 -19.68 -1.53 -5.63
C VAL A 123 -18.63 -2.53 -6.12
N LEU A 124 -17.34 -2.35 -5.77
CA LEU A 124 -16.28 -3.30 -6.06
C LEU A 124 -16.56 -4.70 -5.48
N GLN A 125 -17.32 -4.80 -4.39
CA GLN A 125 -17.74 -6.10 -3.81
C GLN A 125 -18.52 -7.01 -4.79
N LYS A 126 -19.00 -6.48 -5.93
CA LYS A 126 -19.70 -7.28 -6.96
C LYS A 126 -18.74 -8.09 -7.85
N ILE A 127 -17.45 -7.81 -7.80
CA ILE A 127 -16.45 -8.55 -8.56
C ILE A 127 -16.24 -9.92 -7.90
N LYS A 128 -16.19 -10.97 -8.71
CA LYS A 128 -15.97 -12.33 -8.22
C LYS A 128 -14.50 -12.52 -7.84
N VAL A 129 -14.27 -13.09 -6.65
CA VAL A 129 -12.96 -13.33 -6.02
C VAL A 129 -12.83 -14.77 -5.53
N GLY A 130 -11.68 -15.14 -4.97
CA GLY A 130 -11.42 -16.49 -4.43
C GLY A 130 -11.16 -17.57 -5.49
N GLY A 131 -11.00 -17.18 -6.75
CA GLY A 131 -10.41 -18.03 -7.79
C GLY A 131 -8.89 -17.89 -7.83
N ASP A 132 -8.22 -18.84 -8.48
CA ASP A 132 -6.85 -18.73 -8.95
C ASP A 132 -6.69 -17.48 -9.85
N ASP A 133 -5.56 -16.78 -9.73
CA ASP A 133 -5.11 -15.65 -10.56
C ASP A 133 -4.76 -16.04 -12.01
N SER A 134 -5.28 -17.18 -12.47
CA SER A 134 -5.31 -17.66 -13.84
C SER A 134 -5.49 -16.54 -14.86
N PHE A 135 -4.94 -16.71 -16.06
CA PHE A 135 -4.92 -15.74 -17.17
C PHE A 135 -6.26 -15.02 -17.49
N SER A 136 -7.41 -15.56 -17.06
CA SER A 136 -8.74 -14.94 -17.22
C SER A 136 -9.28 -14.22 -15.98
N SER A 137 -8.51 -14.12 -14.89
CA SER A 137 -8.93 -13.48 -13.66
C SER A 137 -9.04 -11.97 -13.86
N ALA A 138 -10.14 -11.39 -13.39
CA ALA A 138 -10.31 -9.93 -13.35
C ALA A 138 -9.60 -9.30 -12.15
N VAL A 139 -9.04 -10.13 -11.25
CA VAL A 139 -8.39 -9.72 -10.02
C VAL A 139 -7.03 -10.38 -9.86
N GLU A 140 -6.13 -9.66 -9.24
CA GLU A 140 -4.80 -10.13 -8.83
C GLU A 140 -4.79 -10.34 -7.31
N ARG A 141 -3.86 -11.13 -6.76
CA ARG A 141 -3.80 -11.36 -5.31
C ARG A 141 -2.85 -10.39 -4.62
N ILE A 142 -3.27 -9.87 -3.47
CA ILE A 142 -2.38 -9.20 -2.51
C ILE A 142 -2.39 -9.95 -1.18
N PHE A 143 -1.20 -10.21 -0.66
CA PHE A 143 -0.96 -10.91 0.59
C PHE A 143 -0.50 -9.92 1.65
N ILE A 144 -1.26 -9.84 2.74
CA ILE A 144 -1.00 -8.90 3.84
C ILE A 144 -0.84 -9.67 5.13
N ALA A 145 0.33 -9.52 5.77
CA ALA A 145 0.59 -10.12 7.07
C ALA A 145 -0.17 -9.38 8.18
N ILE A 146 -0.89 -10.10 9.04
CA ILE A 146 -1.49 -9.52 10.25
C ILE A 146 -0.41 -9.30 11.32
N ASN A 147 0.39 -10.32 11.61
CA ASN A 147 1.32 -10.38 12.75
C ASN A 147 2.80 -10.58 12.35
N GLY A 148 3.14 -10.23 11.09
CA GLY A 148 4.49 -10.40 10.59
C GLY A 148 5.53 -9.52 11.28
N LEU A 149 6.76 -9.58 10.77
CA LEU A 149 7.92 -9.06 11.49
C LEU A 149 7.76 -7.57 11.84
N SER A 150 8.09 -7.20 13.07
CA SER A 150 7.85 -5.83 13.56
C SER A 150 8.73 -5.37 14.71
N GLN A 151 9.75 -6.17 15.06
CA GLN A 151 10.77 -5.75 16.02
C GLN A 151 11.37 -4.43 15.57
N ASN A 152 11.74 -3.54 16.51
CA ASN A 152 12.32 -2.22 16.25
C ASN A 152 11.44 -1.21 15.48
N GLY A 153 10.15 -1.51 15.21
CA GLY A 153 9.21 -0.59 14.56
C GLY A 153 9.70 -0.11 13.19
N CYS A 154 9.50 1.17 12.86
CA CYS A 154 9.91 1.76 11.58
C CYS A 154 11.39 1.58 11.23
N LYS A 155 12.26 1.40 12.24
CA LYS A 155 13.70 1.21 12.00
C LYS A 155 14.03 -0.17 11.42
N ASN A 156 13.07 -1.09 11.40
CA ASN A 156 13.25 -2.40 10.83
C ASN A 156 12.87 -2.37 9.34
N PRO A 157 13.84 -2.51 8.42
CA PRO A 157 13.55 -2.53 6.98
C PRO A 157 12.73 -3.76 6.57
N GLN A 158 12.65 -4.78 7.43
CA GLN A 158 11.90 -6.02 7.21
C GLN A 158 10.51 -5.99 7.87
N HIS A 159 10.01 -4.82 8.31
CA HIS A 159 8.69 -4.75 8.90
C HIS A 159 7.60 -5.15 7.88
N GLN A 160 6.67 -6.01 8.30
CA GLN A 160 5.58 -6.53 7.47
C GLN A 160 4.43 -6.92 8.38
N ARG A 161 3.64 -5.95 8.85
CA ARG A 161 2.42 -6.21 9.61
C ARG A 161 1.37 -5.15 9.35
N LEU A 162 0.10 -5.54 9.27
CA LEU A 162 -1.04 -4.64 9.11
C LEU A 162 -1.07 -3.57 10.21
N TYR A 163 -0.71 -3.94 11.44
CA TYR A 163 -0.68 -3.02 12.57
C TYR A 163 0.42 -1.93 12.47
N ALA A 164 1.42 -2.06 11.58
CA ALA A 164 2.40 -1.00 11.34
C ALA A 164 1.70 0.26 10.81
N ALA A 165 0.78 0.10 9.85
CA ALA A 165 0.00 1.22 9.29
C ALA A 165 -0.71 2.03 10.39
N LEU A 166 -1.24 1.33 11.40
CA LEU A 166 -2.01 1.95 12.49
C LEU A 166 -1.15 2.54 13.61
N THR A 167 0.07 2.05 13.83
CA THR A 167 0.86 2.42 15.02
C THR A 167 2.01 3.34 14.79
N ASP A 168 2.64 3.23 13.63
CA ASP A 168 3.86 3.98 13.35
C ASP A 168 3.77 4.79 12.06
N GLY A 169 2.64 4.65 11.33
CA GLY A 169 2.29 5.43 10.15
C GLY A 169 3.00 4.95 8.88
N TYR A 170 3.67 3.80 8.92
CA TYR A 170 4.26 3.16 7.75
C TYR A 170 3.36 2.05 7.26
N ARG A 171 3.07 2.04 5.96
CA ARG A 171 2.31 0.96 5.34
C ARG A 171 3.16 -0.32 5.28
N PRO A 172 2.54 -1.50 5.47
CA PRO A 172 3.26 -2.77 5.41
C PRO A 172 3.85 -3.02 4.02
N ASN A 173 5.01 -3.68 3.99
CA ASN A 173 5.59 -4.18 2.75
C ASN A 173 4.80 -5.42 2.28
N ASN A 174 3.72 -5.21 1.56
CA ASN A 174 2.84 -6.29 1.12
C ASN A 174 3.46 -7.09 -0.04
N VAL A 175 3.01 -8.33 -0.21
CA VAL A 175 3.38 -9.17 -1.35
C VAL A 175 2.20 -9.20 -2.31
N LEU A 176 2.46 -9.15 -3.60
CA LEU A 176 1.44 -9.25 -4.64
C LEU A 176 1.89 -10.23 -5.72
N GLY A 177 0.93 -10.73 -6.49
CA GLY A 177 1.18 -11.64 -7.59
C GLY A 177 1.64 -10.91 -8.86
N GLY A 178 0.95 -11.15 -9.97
CA GLY A 178 1.24 -10.61 -11.30
C GLY A 178 1.39 -9.08 -11.32
N ILE A 179 2.36 -8.58 -12.08
CA ILE A 179 2.52 -7.14 -12.37
C ILE A 179 2.75 -6.91 -13.87
N PRO A 180 2.50 -5.69 -14.40
CA PRO A 180 2.84 -5.37 -15.77
C PRO A 180 4.31 -5.71 -16.04
N THR A 181 4.60 -6.22 -17.23
CA THR A 181 5.94 -6.62 -17.72
C THR A 181 6.53 -7.93 -17.18
N ILE A 182 5.95 -8.53 -16.13
CA ILE A 182 6.38 -9.84 -15.62
C ILE A 182 5.35 -10.92 -15.94
N ALA A 183 4.06 -10.57 -15.85
CA ALA A 183 2.98 -11.51 -16.05
C ALA A 183 1.87 -10.88 -16.91
N ASN A 184 1.13 -11.72 -17.64
CA ASN A 184 0.08 -11.28 -18.58
C ASN A 184 -1.32 -11.17 -17.94
N ASP A 185 -1.42 -11.55 -16.67
CA ASP A 185 -2.61 -11.68 -15.83
C ASP A 185 -2.81 -10.49 -14.88
N TYR A 186 -1.95 -9.46 -14.98
CA TYR A 186 -2.05 -8.30 -14.09
C TYR A 186 -3.43 -7.63 -14.11
N SER A 187 -3.98 -7.45 -12.91
CA SER A 187 -5.09 -6.55 -12.64
C SER A 187 -4.70 -5.52 -11.57
N PRO A 188 -5.11 -4.24 -11.69
CA PRO A 188 -4.99 -3.29 -10.58
C PRO A 188 -6.03 -3.56 -9.47
N LEU A 189 -7.01 -4.45 -9.71
CA LEU A 189 -8.01 -4.84 -8.71
C LEU A 189 -7.48 -6.04 -7.93
N TRP A 190 -7.08 -5.80 -6.69
CA TRP A 190 -6.40 -6.77 -5.85
C TRP A 190 -7.36 -7.38 -4.83
N ASP A 191 -7.48 -8.71 -4.85
CA ASP A 191 -8.17 -9.52 -3.85
C ASP A 191 -7.28 -9.68 -2.61
N ILE A 192 -7.72 -9.13 -1.48
CA ILE A 192 -6.95 -9.16 -0.23
C ILE A 192 -7.00 -10.57 0.36
N ASN A 193 -5.81 -11.14 0.54
CA ASN A 193 -5.57 -12.37 1.25
C ASN A 193 -4.78 -12.04 2.52
N LEU A 194 -5.40 -12.27 3.68
CA LEU A 194 -4.74 -12.04 4.97
C LEU A 194 -4.08 -13.34 5.44
N TYR A 195 -2.84 -13.22 5.90
CA TYR A 195 -2.15 -14.34 6.55
C TYR A 195 -1.63 -13.96 7.93
N GLU A 196 -1.51 -14.98 8.77
CA GLU A 196 -1.03 -14.88 10.13
C GLU A 196 0.02 -15.98 10.38
N TRP A 197 1.16 -15.61 10.95
CA TRP A 197 2.14 -16.58 11.46
C TRP A 197 1.55 -17.32 12.64
N THR A 198 1.63 -18.65 12.63
CA THR A 198 1.15 -19.47 13.75
C THR A 198 1.94 -19.20 15.03
N GLN A 199 1.32 -19.42 16.19
CA GLN A 199 1.98 -19.19 17.46
C GLN A 199 3.25 -20.05 17.62
N ASP A 200 3.25 -21.27 17.07
CA ASP A 200 4.42 -22.16 17.08
C ASP A 200 5.57 -21.58 16.24
N ALA A 201 5.29 -21.12 15.02
CA ALA A 201 6.28 -20.44 14.19
C ALA A 201 6.81 -19.15 14.84
N VAL A 202 5.94 -18.41 15.55
CA VAL A 202 6.34 -17.24 16.34
C VAL A 202 7.29 -17.64 17.47
N ASN A 203 6.97 -18.70 18.22
CA ASN A 203 7.76 -19.19 19.36
C ASN A 203 9.13 -19.71 18.92
N ASN A 204 9.20 -20.34 17.75
CA ASN A 204 10.43 -20.88 17.17
C ASN A 204 11.30 -19.81 16.50
N GLY A 205 10.78 -18.58 16.32
CA GLY A 205 11.52 -17.48 15.72
C GLY A 205 11.51 -17.48 14.19
N ASP A 206 10.59 -18.20 13.54
CA ASP A 206 10.53 -18.37 12.09
C ASP A 206 10.03 -17.12 11.35
N ARG A 207 9.48 -16.14 12.09
CA ARG A 207 8.94 -14.90 11.51
C ARG A 207 10.00 -14.12 10.74
N THR A 208 9.83 -14.06 9.44
CA THR A 208 10.65 -13.26 8.51
C THR A 208 9.78 -12.37 7.64
N GLN A 209 10.42 -11.46 6.89
CA GLN A 209 9.73 -10.73 5.82
C GLN A 209 9.57 -11.65 4.62
N LEU A 210 8.33 -11.85 4.19
CA LEU A 210 8.00 -12.60 2.99
C LEU A 210 7.93 -11.64 1.81
N ARG A 211 8.39 -12.07 0.64
CA ARG A 211 8.49 -11.23 -0.57
C ARG A 211 7.91 -11.88 -1.82
N GLU A 212 7.49 -13.13 -1.68
CA GLU A 212 7.08 -13.97 -2.80
C GLU A 212 5.83 -14.72 -2.42
N GLU A 213 4.88 -14.69 -3.34
CA GLU A 213 3.60 -15.36 -3.20
C GLU A 213 3.76 -16.87 -2.99
N PHE A 214 4.49 -17.56 -3.88
CA PHE A 214 4.63 -19.02 -3.78
C PHE A 214 5.32 -19.45 -2.48
N HIS A 215 6.17 -18.58 -1.91
CA HIS A 215 6.74 -18.82 -0.60
C HIS A 215 5.68 -18.70 0.51
N ILE A 216 4.79 -17.70 0.45
CA ILE A 216 3.66 -17.58 1.38
C ILE A 216 2.76 -18.81 1.29
N LEU A 217 2.39 -19.21 0.07
CA LEU A 217 1.53 -20.38 -0.15
C LEU A 217 2.18 -21.68 0.36
N GLY A 218 3.49 -21.88 0.12
CA GLY A 218 4.21 -23.04 0.66
C GLY A 218 4.29 -23.06 2.19
N LEU A 219 4.38 -21.88 2.83
CA LEU A 219 4.33 -21.77 4.30
C LEU A 219 2.92 -22.01 4.86
N VAL A 220 1.87 -21.68 4.12
CA VAL A 220 0.49 -22.07 4.45
C VAL A 220 0.33 -23.59 4.37
N GLU A 221 0.77 -24.20 3.28
CA GLU A 221 0.73 -25.67 3.10
C GLU A 221 1.50 -26.40 4.21
N SER A 222 2.64 -25.82 4.63
CA SER A 222 3.48 -26.36 5.71
C SER A 222 3.02 -25.96 7.12
N SER A 223 1.85 -25.32 7.27
CA SER A 223 1.27 -24.89 8.57
C SER A 223 2.09 -23.89 9.39
N PHE A 224 3.03 -23.17 8.76
CA PHE A 224 3.71 -22.02 9.37
C PHE A 224 2.85 -20.75 9.34
N LEU A 225 1.96 -20.66 8.35
CA LEU A 225 1.01 -19.57 8.18
C LEU A 225 -0.42 -20.12 8.16
N THR A 226 -1.37 -19.31 8.64
CA THR A 226 -2.81 -19.56 8.54
C THR A 226 -3.52 -18.31 8.03
N GLY A 227 -4.83 -18.41 7.79
CA GLY A 227 -5.69 -17.24 7.79
C GLY A 227 -5.78 -16.58 9.18
N PRO A 228 -6.52 -15.46 9.29
CA PRO A 228 -6.70 -14.74 10.55
C PRO A 228 -7.22 -15.66 11.66
N ASN A 229 -6.72 -15.53 12.88
CA ASN A 229 -7.14 -16.33 14.05
C ASN A 229 -7.02 -17.86 13.87
N GLY A 230 -6.14 -18.33 12.98
CA GLY A 230 -5.98 -19.76 12.71
C GLY A 230 -7.00 -20.37 11.76
N PHE A 231 -7.88 -19.56 11.14
CA PHE A 231 -8.78 -20.04 10.10
C PHE A 231 -8.01 -20.44 8.83
N GLU A 232 -8.71 -21.10 7.91
CA GLU A 232 -8.14 -21.42 6.59
C GLU A 232 -7.69 -20.14 5.86
N PHE A 233 -6.53 -20.22 5.23
CA PHE A 233 -6.00 -19.12 4.44
C PHE A 233 -6.78 -18.95 3.13
N GLY A 234 -7.05 -17.72 2.73
CA GLY A 234 -7.66 -17.42 1.43
C GLY A 234 -8.14 -15.97 1.31
N SER A 235 -8.94 -15.75 0.26
CA SER A 235 -9.55 -14.46 -0.04
C SER A 235 -10.43 -13.97 1.11
N THR A 236 -10.31 -12.68 1.42
CA THR A 236 -11.23 -12.00 2.35
C THR A 236 -12.52 -11.54 1.70
N GLY A 237 -12.61 -11.58 0.36
CA GLY A 237 -13.66 -10.94 -0.41
C GLY A 237 -13.53 -9.42 -0.52
N ILE A 238 -12.49 -8.82 0.06
CA ILE A 238 -12.23 -7.38 -0.02
C ILE A 238 -11.33 -7.11 -1.22
N ILE A 239 -11.68 -6.08 -1.99
CA ILE A 239 -10.98 -5.70 -3.22
C ILE A 239 -10.47 -4.27 -3.08
N ASN A 240 -9.20 -4.07 -3.41
CA ASN A 240 -8.59 -2.75 -3.49
C ASN A 240 -8.15 -2.45 -4.91
N ASN A 241 -8.31 -1.21 -5.36
CA ASN A 241 -7.73 -0.74 -6.62
C ASN A 241 -6.36 -0.12 -6.32
N CYS A 242 -5.29 -0.83 -6.68
CA CYS A 242 -3.92 -0.48 -6.33
C CYS A 242 -2.96 -0.57 -7.52
N PRO A 243 -2.97 0.39 -8.47
CA PRO A 243 -2.11 0.32 -9.63
C PRO A 243 -0.61 0.29 -9.31
N ILE A 244 0.14 -0.56 -10.02
CA ILE A 244 1.60 -0.53 -10.01
C ILE A 244 2.09 0.74 -10.68
N VAL A 245 3.00 1.41 -9.99
CA VAL A 245 3.54 2.70 -10.40
C VAL A 245 4.98 2.56 -10.88
N PHE A 246 5.79 1.77 -10.17
CA PHE A 246 7.19 1.57 -10.54
C PHE A 246 7.70 0.20 -10.08
N ARG A 247 8.58 -0.40 -10.89
CA ARG A 247 9.36 -1.59 -10.52
C ARG A 247 10.80 -1.18 -10.26
N LEU A 248 11.30 -1.47 -9.06
CA LEU A 248 12.68 -1.20 -8.70
C LEU A 248 13.54 -2.38 -9.19
N LEU A 249 14.53 -2.09 -10.05
CA LEU A 249 15.35 -3.10 -10.73
C LEU A 249 16.35 -3.79 -9.78
#